data_AF-A0A844YTQ5-F1
#
_entry.id   AF-A0A844YTQ5-F1
#
_cell.length_a   1.000
_cell.length_b   1.000
_cell.length_c   1.000
_cell.angle_alpha   90.00
_cell.angle_beta   90.00
_cell.angle_gamma   90.00
#
_symmetry.space_group_name_H-M   'P 1'
#
loop_
_entity.id
_entity.type
_entity.pdbx_description
1 polymer ?
#
loop_
_entity_poly.entity_id
_entity_poly.type
_entity_poly.pdbx_seq_one_letter_code
_entity_poly.pdbx_strand_id
1 'polypeptide(L)'
;MVDSQLRTSGVTALWAVGPMGRVPRESYVPESARAVAYMDRAVPLGDGKWLAAPLVHGLLLQEAAPQADDVAIVVDGGSGYLAELLRGQVASVEVLSPEQALTTKGKAKASLIVIDGAVEQVPAALAARLADDGRLVTGLADKGVTSVARGRKAGGNVALLKLIEVGMPRLAQFDVPKGWTF
;
A
#
# COMPACT_ATOMS: atom_id res chain seq x y z
N MET A 1 19.23 -3.79 3.78
CA MET A 1 17.76 -3.88 3.69
C MET A 1 17.31 -5.21 3.09
N VAL A 2 17.57 -5.50 1.80
CA VAL A 2 17.04 -6.69 1.13
C VAL A 2 17.46 -8.01 1.80
N ASP A 3 18.76 -8.29 1.89
CA ASP A 3 19.22 -9.59 2.40
C ASP A 3 19.10 -9.73 3.92
N SER A 4 19.19 -8.61 4.64
CA SER A 4 19.24 -8.59 6.12
C SER A 4 17.89 -8.39 6.81
N GLN A 5 16.87 -7.86 6.11
CA GLN A 5 15.57 -7.52 6.70
C GLN A 5 14.41 -8.16 5.92
N LEU A 6 14.38 -8.01 4.58
CA LEU A 6 13.26 -8.50 3.78
C LEU A 6 13.26 -10.03 3.69
N ARG A 7 14.37 -10.62 3.24
CA ARG A 7 14.47 -12.08 3.07
C ARG A 7 14.34 -12.83 4.38
N THR A 8 14.90 -12.28 5.45
CA THR A 8 14.82 -12.85 6.81
C THR A 8 13.39 -12.85 7.36
N SER A 9 12.55 -11.93 6.88
CA SER A 9 11.14 -11.80 7.28
C SER A 9 10.18 -12.44 6.28
N GLY A 10 10.67 -13.30 5.39
CA GLY A 10 9.84 -14.05 4.43
C GLY A 10 9.44 -13.29 3.16
N VAL A 11 9.94 -12.06 2.96
CA VAL A 11 9.80 -11.34 1.69
C VAL A 11 10.89 -11.81 0.73
N THR A 12 10.53 -12.71 -0.18
CA THR A 12 11.48 -13.38 -1.08
C THR A 12 11.14 -13.25 -2.56
N ALA A 13 9.90 -12.84 -2.87
CA ALA A 13 9.44 -12.66 -4.24
C ALA A 13 10.30 -11.67 -5.03
N LEU A 14 10.76 -12.07 -6.22
CA LEU A 14 11.66 -11.26 -7.04
C LEU A 14 11.02 -9.93 -7.50
N TRP A 15 9.71 -9.93 -7.76
CA TRP A 15 8.94 -8.72 -8.07
C TRP A 15 8.82 -7.75 -6.89
N ALA A 16 9.01 -8.23 -5.65
CA ALA A 16 9.04 -7.37 -4.46
C ALA A 16 10.46 -6.86 -4.18
N VAL A 17 11.43 -7.77 -4.04
CA VAL A 17 12.80 -7.40 -3.62
C VAL A 17 13.60 -6.73 -4.72
N GLY A 18 13.33 -7.04 -5.99
CA GLY A 18 14.06 -6.49 -7.14
C GLY A 18 13.94 -4.97 -7.25
N PRO A 19 12.72 -4.40 -7.38
CA PRO A 19 12.52 -2.95 -7.41
C PRO A 19 13.06 -2.26 -6.15
N MET A 20 12.85 -2.84 -4.96
CA MET A 20 13.34 -2.27 -3.70
C MET A 20 14.88 -2.20 -3.62
N GLY A 21 15.60 -3.03 -4.38
CA GLY A 21 17.06 -2.94 -4.51
C GLY A 21 17.54 -1.93 -5.56
N ARG A 22 16.65 -1.45 -6.45
CA ARG A 22 17.00 -0.54 -7.55
C ARG A 22 16.53 0.89 -7.32
N VAL A 23 15.35 1.07 -6.71
CA VAL A 23 14.78 2.39 -6.44
C VAL A 23 15.44 2.96 -5.17
N PRO A 24 16.16 4.10 -5.26
CA PRO A 24 16.87 4.68 -4.13
C PRO A 24 15.90 5.24 -3.10
N ARG A 25 15.69 4.50 -2.00
CA ARG A 25 14.69 4.83 -0.98
C ARG A 25 14.95 6.16 -0.28
N GLU A 26 16.20 6.59 -0.18
CA GLU A 26 16.63 7.88 0.36
C GLU A 26 16.18 9.08 -0.47
N SER A 27 15.77 8.88 -1.73
CA SER A 27 15.18 9.94 -2.55
C SER A 27 13.73 10.27 -2.17
N TYR A 28 13.11 9.44 -1.32
CA TYR A 28 11.69 9.54 -0.92
C TYR A 28 11.51 9.96 0.55
N VAL A 29 12.54 10.57 1.14
CA VAL A 29 12.53 11.11 2.50
C VAL A 29 13.18 12.50 2.53
N PRO A 30 12.90 13.33 3.54
CA PRO A 30 13.63 14.57 3.77
C PRO A 30 15.13 14.35 3.89
N GLU A 31 15.95 15.35 3.54
CA GLU A 31 17.41 15.24 3.54
C GLU A 31 17.98 14.77 4.88
N SER A 32 17.43 15.28 5.98
CA SER A 32 17.81 14.92 7.36
C SER A 32 17.55 13.45 7.72
N ALA A 33 16.67 12.77 6.98
CA ALA A 33 16.28 11.38 7.21
C ALA A 33 16.94 10.38 6.26
N ARG A 34 17.73 10.83 5.27
CA ARG A 34 18.38 9.95 4.28
C ARG A 34 19.26 8.87 4.91
N ALA A 35 19.99 9.22 5.97
CA ALA A 35 20.87 8.30 6.69
C ALA A 35 20.12 7.12 7.35
N VAL A 36 18.83 7.29 7.64
CA VAL A 36 17.99 6.26 8.30
C VAL A 36 16.94 5.65 7.35
N ALA A 37 16.93 6.03 6.07
CA ALA A 37 15.91 5.61 5.11
C ALA A 37 15.80 4.08 4.97
N TYR A 38 16.89 3.35 5.18
CA TYR A 38 17.00 1.89 5.05
C TYR A 38 16.85 1.12 6.36
N MET A 39 16.59 1.82 7.48
CA MET A 39 16.23 1.17 8.73
C MET A 39 14.81 0.61 8.63
N ASP A 40 14.55 -0.55 9.25
CA ASP A 40 13.22 -1.17 9.22
C ASP A 40 12.22 -0.47 10.16
N ARG A 41 11.92 0.79 9.87
CA ARG A 41 11.01 1.65 10.64
C ARG A 41 10.32 2.65 9.72
N ALA A 42 9.16 3.13 10.15
CA ALA A 42 8.53 4.27 9.48
C ALA A 42 9.38 5.54 9.66
N VAL A 43 9.41 6.36 8.61
CA VAL A 43 10.15 7.64 8.57
C VAL A 43 9.15 8.78 8.40
N PRO A 44 9.16 9.81 9.27
CA PRO A 44 8.27 10.95 9.13
C PRO A 44 8.65 11.79 7.91
N LEU A 45 7.65 12.17 7.11
CA LEU A 45 7.82 13.01 5.92
C LEU A 45 7.47 14.48 6.18
N GLY A 46 6.81 14.77 7.31
CA GLY A 46 6.16 16.06 7.58
C GLY A 46 4.65 16.00 7.34
N ASP A 47 3.92 16.99 7.82
CA ASP A 47 2.45 17.13 7.65
C ASP A 47 1.64 15.88 8.03
N GLY A 48 2.10 15.14 9.05
CA GLY A 48 1.46 13.91 9.51
C GLY A 48 1.66 12.69 8.59
N LYS A 49 2.41 12.83 7.49
CA LYS A 49 2.71 11.77 6.53
C LYS A 49 3.95 10.98 6.92
N TRP A 50 3.98 9.73 6.50
CA TRP A 50 5.02 8.78 6.83
C TRP A 50 5.37 7.93 5.61
N LEU A 51 6.65 7.66 5.41
CA LEU A 51 7.10 6.56 4.58
C LEU A 51 7.07 5.29 5.45
N ALA A 52 6.24 4.31 5.09
CA ALA A 52 6.14 3.05 5.82
C ALA A 52 7.48 2.31 5.88
N ALA A 53 7.66 1.39 6.83
CA ALA A 53 8.91 0.63 6.95
C ALA A 53 9.23 -0.14 5.63
N PRO A 54 10.52 -0.38 5.32
CA PRO A 54 10.92 -1.31 4.27
C PRO A 54 10.14 -2.62 4.25
N LEU A 55 9.99 -3.28 5.40
CA LEU A 55 9.26 -4.55 5.48
C LEU A 55 7.82 -4.43 5.02
N VAL A 56 7.13 -3.34 5.37
CA VAL A 56 5.76 -3.07 4.92
C VAL A 56 5.69 -3.02 3.38
N HIS A 57 6.55 -2.26 2.74
CA HIS A 57 6.58 -2.18 1.26
C HIS A 57 6.87 -3.54 0.62
N GLY A 58 7.79 -4.31 1.21
CA GLY A 58 8.11 -5.66 0.75
C GLY A 58 6.92 -6.61 0.82
N LEU A 59 6.19 -6.60 1.94
CA LEU A 59 4.99 -7.41 2.13
C LEU A 59 3.84 -6.98 1.20
N LEU A 60 3.59 -5.68 1.08
CA LEU A 60 2.57 -5.15 0.16
C LEU A 60 2.85 -5.57 -1.29
N LEU A 61 4.10 -5.42 -1.76
CA LEU A 61 4.48 -5.83 -3.12
C LEU A 61 4.42 -7.35 -3.32
N GLN A 62 4.84 -8.13 -2.32
CA GLN A 62 4.81 -9.59 -2.40
C GLN A 62 3.37 -10.07 -2.58
N GLU A 63 2.44 -9.55 -1.77
CA GLU A 63 1.03 -9.91 -1.85
C GLU A 63 0.30 -9.30 -3.04
N ALA A 64 0.74 -8.14 -3.54
CA ALA A 64 0.20 -7.54 -4.76
C ALA A 64 0.47 -8.39 -5.99
N ALA A 65 1.63 -9.05 -6.05
CA ALA A 65 2.05 -9.90 -7.17
C ALA A 65 1.82 -9.25 -8.54
N PRO A 66 2.38 -8.04 -8.80
CA PRO A 66 2.10 -7.27 -10.01
C PRO A 66 2.40 -8.06 -11.28
N GLN A 67 1.56 -7.88 -12.29
CA GLN A 67 1.62 -8.49 -13.61
C GLN A 67 1.80 -7.41 -14.68
N ALA A 68 2.49 -7.73 -15.77
CA ALA A 68 2.87 -6.75 -16.80
C ALA A 68 1.67 -6.09 -17.50
N ASP A 69 0.52 -6.74 -17.50
CA ASP A 69 -0.75 -6.25 -18.06
C ASP A 69 -1.62 -5.53 -17.02
N ASP A 70 -1.18 -5.43 -15.75
CA ASP A 70 -1.97 -4.77 -14.72
C ASP A 70 -2.20 -3.28 -15.01
N VAL A 71 -3.45 -2.85 -14.82
CA VAL A 71 -3.81 -1.44 -14.65
C VAL A 71 -3.88 -1.18 -13.15
N ALA A 72 -2.85 -0.56 -12.60
CA ALA A 72 -2.70 -0.38 -11.16
C ALA A 72 -3.17 1.00 -10.70
N ILE A 73 -3.86 1.06 -9.56
CA ILE A 73 -4.07 2.29 -8.79
C ILE A 73 -3.29 2.17 -7.49
N VAL A 74 -2.49 3.19 -7.18
CA VAL A 74 -1.81 3.33 -5.90
C VAL A 74 -2.46 4.47 -5.12
N VAL A 75 -2.94 4.19 -3.92
CA VAL A 75 -3.30 5.23 -2.95
C VAL A 75 -2.05 5.56 -2.15
N ASP A 76 -1.44 6.70 -2.44
CA ASP A 76 -0.16 7.10 -1.87
C ASP A 76 -0.36 7.75 -0.49
N GLY A 77 0.32 7.20 0.52
CA GLY A 77 0.39 7.77 1.87
C GLY A 77 1.22 9.07 1.94
N GLY A 78 1.86 9.44 0.82
CA GLY A 78 2.46 10.74 0.58
C GLY A 78 3.93 10.70 0.19
N SER A 79 4.53 9.50 0.10
CA SER A 79 5.92 9.35 -0.28
C SER A 79 6.12 9.26 -1.79
N GLY A 80 5.16 8.65 -2.50
CA GLY A 80 5.30 8.24 -3.90
C GLY A 80 6.19 7.01 -4.10
N TYR A 81 6.80 6.46 -3.04
CA TYR A 81 7.77 5.37 -3.13
C TYR A 81 7.12 4.08 -3.64
N LEU A 82 5.98 3.68 -3.07
CA LEU A 82 5.29 2.46 -3.50
C LEU A 82 4.85 2.51 -4.97
N ALA A 83 4.43 3.68 -5.44
CA ALA A 83 4.08 3.88 -6.85
C ALA A 83 5.29 3.66 -7.76
N GLU A 84 6.46 4.19 -7.40
CA GLU A 84 7.68 3.97 -8.17
C GLU A 84 8.11 2.50 -8.19
N LEU A 85 7.97 1.78 -7.08
CA LEU A 85 8.29 0.35 -7.03
C LEU A 85 7.42 -0.47 -7.99
N LEU A 86 6.18 -0.05 -8.25
CA LEU A 86 5.29 -0.70 -9.21
C LEU A 86 5.55 -0.27 -10.67
N ARG A 87 6.17 0.89 -10.90
CA ARG A 87 6.53 1.32 -12.26
C ARG A 87 7.49 0.32 -12.91
N GLY A 88 7.21 -0.02 -14.16
CA GLY A 88 7.97 -1.02 -14.91
C GLY A 88 7.63 -2.47 -14.57
N GLN A 89 6.70 -2.72 -13.63
CA GLN A 89 6.15 -4.06 -13.36
C GLN A 89 4.74 -4.26 -13.91
N VAL A 90 4.03 -3.16 -14.19
CA VAL A 90 2.63 -3.14 -14.62
C VAL A 90 2.45 -2.28 -15.87
N ALA A 91 1.33 -2.43 -16.58
CA ALA A 91 1.06 -1.70 -17.81
C ALA A 91 0.87 -0.20 -17.57
N SER A 92 0.23 0.17 -16.45
CA SER A 92 0.05 1.57 -16.06
C SER A 92 -0.14 1.72 -14.55
N VAL A 93 0.27 2.87 -14.01
CA VAL A 93 0.09 3.24 -12.61
C VAL A 93 -0.59 4.61 -12.53
N GLU A 94 -1.79 4.63 -11.97
CA GLU A 94 -2.47 5.84 -11.52
C GLU A 94 -2.21 6.04 -10.03
N VAL A 95 -1.88 7.26 -9.61
CA VAL A 95 -1.62 7.60 -8.21
C VAL A 95 -2.72 8.52 -7.71
N LEU A 96 -3.31 8.18 -6.57
CA LEU A 96 -4.32 8.97 -5.87
C LEU A 96 -3.82 9.32 -4.47
N SER A 97 -4.12 10.53 -4.00
CA SER A 97 -4.06 10.83 -2.57
C SER A 97 -5.19 10.10 -1.82
N PRO A 98 -5.11 9.99 -0.47
CA PRO A 98 -6.20 9.42 0.32
C PRO A 98 -7.53 10.14 0.11
N GLU A 99 -7.50 11.47 -0.04
CA GLU A 99 -8.68 12.31 -0.28
C GLU A 99 -9.28 12.07 -1.67
N GLN A 100 -8.42 11.90 -2.67
CA GLN A 100 -8.86 11.56 -4.03
C GLN A 100 -9.45 10.14 -4.09
N ALA A 101 -8.91 9.18 -3.34
CA ALA A 101 -9.45 7.82 -3.28
C ALA A 101 -10.86 7.73 -2.69
N LEU A 102 -11.28 8.71 -1.88
CA LEU A 102 -12.66 8.82 -1.37
C LEU A 102 -13.67 9.30 -2.42
N THR A 103 -13.23 10.14 -3.35
CA THR A 103 -14.13 10.95 -4.21
C THR A 103 -14.02 10.65 -5.69
N THR A 104 -12.87 10.17 -6.15
CA THR A 104 -12.58 9.93 -7.57
C THR A 104 -13.37 8.73 -8.07
N LYS A 105 -14.39 9.01 -8.89
CA LYS A 105 -15.18 7.99 -9.56
C LYS A 105 -14.49 7.57 -10.85
N GLY A 106 -14.68 6.31 -11.23
CA GLY A 106 -14.13 5.78 -12.46
C GLY A 106 -14.78 4.47 -12.86
N LYS A 107 -14.49 4.02 -14.08
CA LYS A 107 -14.89 2.69 -14.55
C LYS A 107 -14.08 1.63 -13.80
N ALA A 108 -14.67 0.44 -13.64
CA ALA A 108 -14.04 -0.75 -13.08
C ALA A 108 -12.95 -1.29 -14.03
N LYS A 109 -11.80 -0.63 -14.08
CA LYS A 109 -10.70 -0.96 -15.01
C LYS A 109 -9.42 -1.40 -14.31
N ALA A 110 -9.26 -1.11 -13.02
CA ALA A 110 -8.04 -1.45 -12.31
C ALA A 110 -8.03 -2.95 -11.99
N SER A 111 -7.02 -3.68 -12.44
CA SER A 111 -6.81 -5.09 -12.08
C SER A 111 -6.07 -5.23 -10.75
N LEU A 112 -5.40 -4.16 -10.31
CA LEU A 112 -4.65 -4.09 -9.05
C LEU A 112 -4.88 -2.74 -8.37
N ILE A 113 -5.19 -2.76 -7.08
CA ILE A 113 -5.20 -1.58 -6.21
C ILE A 113 -4.27 -1.86 -5.03
N VAL A 114 -3.35 -0.94 -4.76
CA VAL A 114 -2.48 -1.02 -3.58
C VAL A 114 -2.59 0.27 -2.78
N ILE A 115 -2.87 0.16 -1.48
CA ILE A 115 -2.95 1.31 -0.58
C ILE A 115 -1.68 1.33 0.28
N ASP A 116 -0.93 2.43 0.19
CA ASP A 116 0.31 2.65 0.97
C ASP A 116 -0.04 3.16 2.38
N GLY A 117 -0.65 2.29 3.18
CA GLY A 117 -1.06 2.58 4.54
C GLY A 117 -2.14 1.65 5.06
N ALA A 118 -2.41 1.75 6.36
CA ALA A 118 -3.44 0.97 7.03
C ALA A 118 -4.79 1.70 7.03
N VAL A 119 -5.84 0.98 6.65
CA VAL A 119 -7.22 1.47 6.56
C VAL A 119 -8.13 0.67 7.48
N GLU A 120 -9.15 1.29 8.07
CA GLU A 120 -10.20 0.52 8.77
C GLU A 120 -11.18 -0.09 7.76
N GLN A 121 -11.46 0.62 6.66
CA GLN A 121 -12.32 0.15 5.57
C GLN A 121 -11.80 0.60 4.21
N VAL A 122 -12.05 -0.20 3.18
CA VAL A 122 -11.79 0.20 1.79
C VAL A 122 -12.89 1.17 1.35
N PRO A 123 -12.55 2.34 0.79
CA PRO A 123 -13.55 3.26 0.25
C PRO A 123 -14.39 2.62 -0.86
N ALA A 124 -15.71 2.79 -0.79
CA ALA A 124 -16.61 2.30 -1.83
C ALA A 124 -16.28 2.84 -3.22
N ALA A 125 -15.86 4.11 -3.31
CA ALA A 125 -15.43 4.73 -4.57
C ALA A 125 -14.22 4.00 -5.17
N LEU A 126 -13.25 3.62 -4.34
CA LEU A 126 -12.06 2.87 -4.78
C LEU A 126 -12.41 1.43 -5.15
N ALA A 127 -13.22 0.74 -4.34
CA ALA A 127 -13.69 -0.62 -4.63
C ALA A 127 -14.51 -0.71 -5.93
N ALA A 128 -15.25 0.34 -6.27
CA ALA A 128 -16.00 0.42 -7.53
C ALA A 128 -15.08 0.50 -8.77
N ARG A 129 -13.85 1.01 -8.61
CA ARG A 129 -12.86 1.13 -9.70
C ARG A 129 -12.06 -0.14 -9.96
N LEU A 130 -12.07 -1.07 -9.00
CA LEU A 130 -11.48 -2.38 -9.17
C LEU A 130 -12.32 -3.19 -10.18
N ALA A 131 -11.68 -3.75 -11.19
CA ALA A 131 -12.28 -4.67 -12.15
C ALA A 131 -12.78 -5.93 -11.42
N ASP A 132 -13.71 -6.65 -12.03
CA ASP A 132 -14.08 -7.98 -11.54
C ASP A 132 -12.84 -8.85 -11.49
N ASP A 133 -12.73 -9.68 -10.46
CA ASP A 133 -11.56 -10.51 -10.22
C ASP A 133 -10.25 -9.72 -9.98
N GLY A 134 -10.31 -8.39 -9.90
CA GLY A 134 -9.19 -7.52 -9.55
C GLY A 134 -8.76 -7.71 -8.10
N ARG A 135 -7.49 -7.41 -7.82
CA ARG A 135 -6.83 -7.58 -6.53
C ARG A 135 -6.70 -6.26 -5.78
N LEU A 136 -6.86 -6.31 -4.47
CA LEU A 136 -6.60 -5.18 -3.57
C LEU A 136 -5.65 -5.61 -2.47
N VAL A 137 -4.62 -4.81 -2.20
CA VAL A 137 -3.67 -5.02 -1.11
C VAL A 137 -3.50 -3.74 -0.30
N THR A 138 -3.52 -3.85 1.02
CA THR A 138 -3.47 -2.71 1.95
C THR A 138 -3.02 -3.17 3.34
N GLY A 139 -2.70 -2.24 4.24
CA GLY A 139 -2.83 -2.52 5.66
C GLY A 139 -4.30 -2.47 6.09
N LEU A 140 -4.71 -3.35 6.99
CA LEU A 140 -5.96 -3.27 7.73
C LEU A 140 -5.68 -2.86 9.17
N ALA A 141 -6.34 -1.80 9.63
CA ALA A 141 -6.34 -1.37 11.02
C ALA A 141 -7.58 -1.93 11.73
N ASP A 142 -7.38 -2.67 12.82
CA ASP A 142 -8.45 -3.21 13.65
C ASP A 142 -8.03 -3.15 15.12
N LYS A 143 -8.79 -2.42 15.94
CA LYS A 143 -8.54 -2.24 17.38
C LYS A 143 -7.09 -1.87 17.72
N GLY A 144 -6.45 -1.05 16.88
CA GLY A 144 -5.08 -0.57 17.07
C GLY A 144 -3.98 -1.50 16.56
N VAL A 145 -4.33 -2.69 16.07
CA VAL A 145 -3.41 -3.60 15.39
C VAL A 145 -3.48 -3.35 13.89
N THR A 146 -2.31 -3.36 13.23
CA THR A 146 -2.23 -3.25 11.77
C THR A 146 -1.68 -4.54 11.18
N SER A 147 -2.29 -5.00 10.09
CA SER A 147 -1.86 -6.20 9.37
C SER A 147 -1.89 -5.96 7.87
N VAL A 148 -0.93 -6.49 7.13
CA VAL A 148 -1.07 -6.58 5.67
C VAL A 148 -2.25 -7.50 5.36
N ALA A 149 -3.09 -7.07 4.43
CA ALA A 149 -4.27 -7.76 4.00
C ALA A 149 -4.39 -7.73 2.48
N ARG A 150 -4.97 -8.79 1.92
CA ARG A 150 -5.26 -8.90 0.49
C ARG A 150 -6.71 -9.29 0.26
N GLY A 151 -7.27 -8.86 -0.84
CA GLY A 151 -8.61 -9.24 -1.27
C GLY A 151 -8.74 -9.30 -2.77
N ARG A 152 -9.85 -9.89 -3.22
CA ARG A 152 -10.26 -9.95 -4.61
C ARG A 152 -11.69 -9.43 -4.73
N LYS A 153 -12.01 -8.75 -5.82
CA LYS A 153 -13.40 -8.35 -6.08
C LYS A 153 -14.22 -9.55 -6.53
N ALA A 154 -15.31 -9.82 -5.83
CA ALA A 154 -16.29 -10.83 -6.20
C ALA A 154 -17.70 -10.33 -5.84
N GLY A 155 -18.65 -10.47 -6.77
CA GLY A 155 -20.04 -10.03 -6.55
C GLY A 155 -20.18 -8.55 -6.16
N GLY A 156 -19.33 -7.68 -6.73
CA GLY A 156 -19.32 -6.24 -6.45
C GLY A 156 -18.63 -5.82 -5.16
N ASN A 157 -18.22 -6.77 -4.31
CA ASN A 157 -17.60 -6.50 -3.01
C ASN A 157 -16.12 -6.91 -2.99
N VAL A 158 -15.33 -6.30 -2.10
CA VAL A 158 -13.95 -6.69 -1.82
C VAL A 158 -13.87 -7.16 -0.38
N ALA A 159 -13.68 -8.47 -0.19
CA ALA A 159 -13.40 -9.04 1.12
C ALA A 159 -11.88 -9.12 1.32
N LEU A 160 -11.39 -8.61 2.46
CA LEU A 160 -9.97 -8.61 2.79
C LEU A 160 -9.65 -9.73 3.78
N LEU A 161 -8.65 -10.53 3.44
CA LEU A 161 -8.02 -11.51 4.31
C LEU A 161 -6.79 -10.87 4.96
N LYS A 162 -6.75 -10.83 6.30
CA LYS A 162 -5.57 -10.44 7.07
C LYS A 162 -4.50 -11.54 6.97
N LEU A 163 -3.25 -11.15 6.80
CA LEU A 163 -2.15 -12.07 6.56
C LEU A 163 -1.08 -11.99 7.65
N ILE A 164 -0.45 -10.83 7.80
CA ILE A 164 0.73 -10.65 8.63
C ILE A 164 0.58 -9.35 9.42
N GLU A 165 0.70 -9.43 10.74
CA GLU A 165 0.75 -8.25 11.61
C GLU A 165 2.06 -7.49 11.42
N VAL A 166 1.96 -6.19 11.13
CA VAL A 166 3.11 -5.32 10.93
C VAL A 166 2.70 -3.87 11.18
N GLY A 167 3.53 -3.12 11.91
CA GLY A 167 3.29 -1.71 12.19
C GLY A 167 3.29 -0.88 10.91
N MET A 168 2.11 -0.40 10.50
CA MET A 168 1.91 0.40 9.30
C MET A 168 1.30 1.77 9.63
N PRO A 169 1.76 2.87 8.99
CA PRO A 169 1.11 4.17 9.15
C PRO A 169 -0.38 4.09 8.78
N ARG A 170 -1.24 4.58 9.68
CA ARG A 170 -2.70 4.59 9.49
C ARG A 170 -3.12 5.80 8.66
N LEU A 171 -4.01 5.57 7.70
CA LEU A 171 -4.63 6.61 6.88
C LEU A 171 -6.00 6.93 7.47
N ALA A 172 -6.03 7.92 8.38
CA ALA A 172 -7.23 8.29 9.14
C ALA A 172 -8.40 8.74 8.25
N GLN A 173 -8.14 9.12 7.00
CA GLN A 173 -9.15 9.44 5.98
C GLN A 173 -10.10 8.26 5.70
N PHE A 174 -9.67 7.03 6.01
CA PHE A 174 -10.42 5.80 5.78
C PHE A 174 -10.97 5.17 7.04
N ASP A 175 -10.98 5.92 8.15
CA ASP A 175 -11.56 5.47 9.40
C ASP A 175 -13.09 5.43 9.31
N VAL A 176 -13.69 4.45 9.99
CA VAL A 176 -15.15 4.43 10.14
C VAL A 176 -15.52 5.57 11.10
N PRO A 177 -16.46 6.47 10.74
CA PRO A 177 -16.92 7.49 11.66
C PRO A 177 -17.40 6.82 12.95
N LYS A 178 -16.79 7.20 14.09
CA LYS A 178 -17.23 6.68 15.38
C LYS A 178 -18.64 7.18 15.66
N GLY A 179 -19.62 6.28 15.51
CA GLY A 179 -20.99 6.53 15.97
C GLY A 179 -20.97 6.72 17.48
N TRP A 180 -21.51 7.83 17.96
CA TRP A 180 -21.73 8.03 19.39
C TRP A 180 -22.69 6.94 19.89
N THR A 181 -22.23 6.11 20.81
CA THR A 181 -23.10 5.18 21.55
C THR A 181 -23.36 5.85 22.90
N PHE A 182 -24.63 6.17 23.17
CA PHE A 182 -25.08 6.69 24.46
C PHE A 182 -25.16 5.58 25.51
#